data_AF-A0A1V4WPB4-F1
#
_entry.id   AF-A0A1V4WPB4-F1
#
_cell.length_a   1.000
_cell.length_b   1.000
_cell.length_c   1.000
_cell.angle_alpha   90.00
_cell.angle_beta   90.00
_cell.angle_gamma   90.00
#
_symmetry.space_group_name_H-M   'P 1'
#
loop_
_entity.id
_entity.type
_entity.pdbx_description
1 polymer ?
#
loop_
_entity_poly.entity_id
_entity_poly.type
_entity_poly.pdbx_seq_one_letter_code
_entity_poly.pdbx_strand_id
1 'polypeptide(L)'
;MKQVDHNGGGDNIRLGDSFIDDQFHEDKFDYFLTNPPFGVDWKKQQKEIVREHEKMGFGGRFGAGFPRVNDGSLLFLQHMIDKFEPVLPDQLKHGSRLAIVFSGSPLFSGGAGSGESNIRKWIIENDWLEAIIALPEQMFYKPASAPISGSSPTVRRGIARAGYRYLMPGISICLCGKVLVINGA
;
A
#
# COMPACT_ATOMS: atom_id res chain seq x y z
N MET A 1 3.94 12.67 -6.03
CA MET A 1 3.30 11.62 -6.86
C MET A 1 2.05 12.26 -7.46
N LYS A 2 1.68 11.99 -8.71
CA LYS A 2 0.39 12.49 -9.22
C LYS A 2 -0.72 11.61 -8.64
N GLN A 3 -1.67 12.22 -7.92
CA GLN A 3 -2.88 11.54 -7.46
C GLN A 3 -4.00 11.80 -8.46
N VAL A 4 -4.70 10.74 -8.85
CA VAL A 4 -5.82 10.79 -9.79
C VAL A 4 -7.04 10.22 -9.09
N ASP A 5 -8.13 10.97 -9.15
CA ASP A 5 -9.46 10.55 -8.71
C ASP A 5 -10.39 10.40 -9.94
N HIS A 6 -11.37 9.50 -9.89
CA HIS A 6 -12.38 9.36 -10.94
C HIS A 6 -13.78 9.35 -10.31
N ASN A 7 -14.21 10.50 -9.78
CA ASN A 7 -15.56 10.68 -9.24
C ASN A 7 -16.56 11.37 -10.20
N GLY A 8 -16.31 11.29 -11.51
CA GLY A 8 -17.22 11.78 -12.56
C GLY A 8 -17.08 13.27 -12.90
N GLY A 9 -16.28 13.58 -13.93
CA GLY A 9 -16.29 14.86 -14.67
C GLY A 9 -15.33 15.96 -14.18
N GLY A 10 -14.08 15.97 -14.68
CA GLY A 10 -13.13 17.08 -14.48
C GLY A 10 -11.64 16.66 -14.48
N ASP A 11 -10.74 17.65 -14.49
CA ASP A 11 -9.28 17.46 -14.31
C ASP A 11 -8.98 16.99 -12.87
N ASN A 12 -9.22 15.71 -12.62
CA ASN A 12 -9.09 15.08 -11.31
C ASN A 12 -7.65 14.68 -10.95
N ILE A 13 -6.67 15.27 -11.64
CA ILE A 13 -5.24 15.03 -11.42
C ILE A 13 -4.70 16.24 -10.67
N ARG A 14 -4.44 16.09 -9.38
CA ARG A 14 -3.85 17.15 -8.55
C ARG A 14 -2.36 16.88 -8.35
N LEU A 15 -1.54 17.91 -8.60
CA LEU A 15 -0.09 17.82 -8.43
C LEU A 15 0.28 18.17 -7.00
N GLY A 16 0.99 17.26 -6.33
CA GLY A 16 1.50 17.46 -4.99
C GLY A 16 2.47 16.36 -4.56
N ASP A 17 3.14 16.56 -3.43
CA ASP A 17 3.81 15.50 -2.70
C ASP A 17 2.82 14.90 -1.71
N SER A 18 2.39 13.65 -1.95
CA SER A 18 1.36 13.00 -1.13
C SER A 18 1.70 12.93 0.36
N PHE A 19 2.97 13.08 0.77
CA PHE A 19 3.33 13.12 2.19
C PHE A 19 3.13 14.49 2.84
N ILE A 20 3.45 15.59 2.16
CA ILE A 20 3.48 16.94 2.77
C ILE A 20 2.48 17.92 2.16
N ASP A 21 1.90 17.56 1.01
CA ASP A 21 0.97 18.35 0.22
C ASP A 21 -0.10 17.41 -0.35
N ASP A 22 -0.86 16.82 0.57
CA ASP A 22 -1.96 15.92 0.23
C ASP A 22 -3.16 16.69 -0.33
N GLN A 23 -3.37 16.53 -1.62
CA GLN A 23 -4.39 17.24 -2.36
C GLN A 23 -5.81 16.69 -2.13
N PHE A 24 -5.95 15.60 -1.38
CA PHE A 24 -7.21 14.89 -1.15
C PHE A 24 -7.41 14.58 0.35
N HIS A 25 -6.99 15.47 1.24
CA HIS A 25 -6.90 15.21 2.69
C HIS A 25 -8.21 14.69 3.32
N GLU A 26 -9.36 15.24 2.93
CA GLU A 26 -10.67 14.88 3.49
C GLU A 26 -11.40 13.79 2.69
N ASP A 27 -10.89 13.45 1.50
CA ASP A 27 -11.56 12.56 0.57
C ASP A 27 -11.32 11.07 0.93
N LYS A 28 -12.37 10.27 0.77
CA LYS A 28 -12.36 8.81 0.89
C LYS A 28 -12.68 8.19 -0.46
N PHE A 29 -12.14 7.00 -0.71
CA PHE A 29 -12.29 6.33 -2.01
C PHE A 29 -12.63 4.85 -1.85
N ASP A 30 -13.47 4.31 -2.73
CA ASP A 30 -13.79 2.87 -2.73
C ASP A 30 -12.64 2.01 -3.27
N TYR A 31 -11.89 2.53 -4.24
CA TYR A 31 -10.85 1.77 -4.95
C TYR A 31 -9.55 2.56 -5.07
N PHE A 32 -8.45 1.91 -4.76
CA PHE A 32 -7.11 2.44 -4.91
C PHE A 32 -6.28 1.50 -5.78
N LEU A 33 -5.62 2.05 -6.79
CA LEU A 33 -4.64 1.34 -7.61
C LEU A 33 -3.38 2.20 -7.70
N THR A 34 -2.26 1.69 -7.22
CA THR A 34 -1.01 2.47 -7.19
C THR A 34 0.23 1.64 -7.48
N ASN A 35 1.20 2.30 -8.10
CA ASN A 35 2.57 1.85 -8.24
C ASN A 35 3.50 2.97 -7.75
N PRO A 36 3.65 3.12 -6.42
CA PRO A 36 4.49 4.19 -5.87
C PRO A 36 5.96 3.99 -6.25
N PRO A 37 6.77 5.06 -6.25
CA PRO A 37 8.20 4.95 -6.48
C PRO A 37 8.84 4.01 -5.43
N PHE A 38 9.59 3.02 -5.90
CA PHE A 38 10.20 2.02 -5.03
C PHE A 38 11.36 2.61 -4.23
N GLY A 39 11.36 2.40 -2.91
CA GLY A 39 12.47 2.79 -2.04
C GLY A 39 12.74 4.29 -2.04
N VAL A 40 11.68 5.12 -2.10
CA VAL A 40 11.84 6.57 -2.07
C VAL A 40 12.43 7.01 -0.72
N ASP A 41 13.49 7.82 -0.77
CA ASP A 41 14.00 8.51 0.43
C ASP A 41 13.00 9.62 0.83
N TRP A 42 12.59 9.62 2.10
CA TRP A 42 11.62 10.58 2.63
C TRP A 42 12.24 11.52 3.67
N LYS A 43 13.57 11.70 3.65
CA LYS A 43 14.29 12.56 4.60
C LYS A 43 13.81 14.00 4.59
N LYS A 44 13.40 14.51 3.43
CA LYS A 44 12.88 15.89 3.28
C LYS A 44 11.52 16.05 3.96
N GLN A 45 10.70 15.00 3.95
CA GLN A 45 9.35 14.97 4.49
C GLN A 45 9.32 14.55 5.97
N GLN A 46 10.43 13.98 6.46
CA GLN A 46 10.52 13.37 7.78
C GLN A 46 10.00 14.25 8.91
N LYS A 47 10.39 15.53 8.92
CA LYS A 47 9.99 16.46 9.98
C LYS A 47 8.47 16.61 10.07
N GLU A 48 7.80 16.77 8.94
CA GLU A 48 6.34 16.97 8.93
C GLU A 48 5.59 15.67 9.21
N ILE A 49 6.07 14.53 8.68
CA ILE A 49 5.49 13.21 8.95
C ILE A 49 5.56 12.85 10.44
N VAL A 50 6.73 13.07 11.06
CA VAL A 50 6.91 12.81 12.51
C VAL A 50 6.02 13.75 13.32
N ARG A 51 5.94 15.02 12.94
CA ARG A 51 5.06 15.99 13.61
C ARG A 51 3.58 15.61 13.53
N GLU A 52 3.12 15.11 12.39
CA GLU A 52 1.74 14.62 12.23
C GLU A 52 1.47 13.45 13.17
N HIS A 53 2.36 12.45 13.19
CA HIS A 53 2.25 11.30 14.09
C HIS A 53 2.28 11.69 15.56
N GLU A 54 3.18 12.58 15.98
CA GLU A 54 3.27 13.04 17.38
C GLU A 54 2.00 13.77 17.83
N LYS A 55 1.36 14.51 16.93
CA LYS A 55 0.15 15.28 17.23
C LYS A 55 -1.12 14.45 17.17
N MET A 56 -1.21 13.54 16.21
CA MET A 56 -2.47 12.89 15.85
C MET A 56 -2.46 11.38 16.14
N GLY A 57 -1.29 10.76 16.31
CA GLY A 57 -1.17 9.31 16.50
C GLY A 57 -1.91 8.53 15.41
N PHE A 58 -2.79 7.62 15.82
CA PHE A 58 -3.69 6.88 14.91
C PHE A 58 -4.86 7.71 14.36
N GLY A 59 -5.07 8.94 14.83
CA GLY A 59 -6.00 9.89 14.23
C GLY A 59 -5.43 10.60 13.01
N GLY A 60 -4.13 10.43 12.70
CA GLY A 60 -3.49 10.89 11.47
C GLY A 60 -2.96 9.73 10.64
N ARG A 61 -2.32 10.04 9.51
CA ARG A 61 -1.98 9.03 8.48
C ARG A 61 -0.93 8.03 8.94
N PHE A 62 0.02 8.45 9.77
CA PHE A 62 1.23 7.67 10.07
C PHE A 62 1.20 7.03 11.46
N GLY A 63 0.02 6.66 11.97
CA GLY A 63 -0.16 6.16 13.34
C GLY A 63 0.60 4.89 13.69
N ALA A 64 0.88 4.02 12.70
CA ALA A 64 1.57 2.75 12.93
C ALA A 64 3.10 2.87 13.03
N GLY A 65 3.62 4.11 12.94
CA GLY A 65 5.05 4.42 12.98
C GLY A 65 5.65 4.55 11.58
N PHE A 66 6.98 4.50 11.52
CA PHE A 66 7.72 4.86 10.31
C PHE A 66 8.71 3.77 9.90
N PRO A 67 8.86 3.49 8.60
CA PRO A 67 9.96 2.67 8.10
C PRO A 67 11.30 3.42 8.25
N ARG A 68 12.41 2.84 7.79
CA ARG A 68 13.66 3.59 7.63
C ARG A 68 13.50 4.77 6.68
N VAL A 69 14.27 5.83 6.91
CA VAL A 69 14.23 7.09 6.13
C VAL A 69 14.49 6.90 4.63
N ASN A 70 15.25 5.87 4.28
CA ASN A 70 15.61 5.55 2.90
C ASN A 70 14.59 4.64 2.17
N ASP A 71 13.46 4.28 2.81
CA ASP A 71 12.40 3.50 2.17
C ASP A 71 11.01 3.96 2.66
N GLY A 72 10.38 4.88 1.92
CA GLY A 72 9.05 5.42 2.21
C GLY A 72 7.89 4.57 1.70
N SER A 73 8.11 3.34 1.23
CA SER A 73 7.06 2.54 0.58
C SER A 73 5.87 2.26 1.52
N LEU A 74 6.13 1.94 2.78
CA LEU A 74 5.07 1.71 3.78
C LEU A 74 4.33 3.00 4.21
N LEU A 75 4.92 4.17 3.98
CA LEU A 75 4.24 5.45 4.23
C LEU A 75 3.16 5.71 3.18
N PHE A 76 3.39 5.34 1.91
CA PHE A 76 2.33 5.42 0.89
C PHE A 76 1.15 4.50 1.22
N LEU A 77 1.43 3.32 1.77
CA LEU A 77 0.39 2.39 2.19
C LEU A 77 -0.46 2.97 3.32
N GLN A 78 0.18 3.48 4.37
CA GLN A 78 -0.49 4.16 5.47
C GLN A 78 -1.33 5.36 4.98
N HIS A 79 -0.79 6.18 4.07
CA HIS A 79 -1.50 7.29 3.44
C HIS A 79 -2.78 6.88 2.72
N MET A 80 -2.81 5.73 2.04
CA MET A 80 -4.02 5.25 1.37
C MET A 80 -5.02 4.62 2.34
N ILE A 81 -4.53 3.91 3.36
CA ILE A 81 -5.37 3.33 4.41
C ILE A 81 -6.14 4.40 5.16
N ASP A 82 -5.51 5.55 5.43
CA ASP A 82 -6.19 6.72 6.03
C ASP A 82 -7.43 7.13 5.22
N LYS A 83 -7.42 6.93 3.90
CA LYS A 83 -8.51 7.31 2.99
C LYS A 83 -9.55 6.21 2.78
N PHE A 84 -9.52 5.15 3.58
CA PHE A 84 -10.51 4.10 3.50
C PHE A 84 -11.89 4.59 3.96
N GLU A 85 -12.90 4.26 3.17
CA GLU A 85 -14.29 4.31 3.57
C GLU A 85 -14.57 3.18 4.58
N PRO A 86 -15.23 3.45 5.71
CA PRO A 86 -15.64 2.42 6.63
C PRO A 86 -16.71 1.50 6.01
N VAL A 87 -16.78 0.28 6.54
CA VAL A 87 -17.86 -0.64 6.22
C VAL A 87 -19.06 -0.27 7.07
N LEU A 88 -20.11 0.25 6.43
CA LEU A 88 -21.36 0.63 7.08
C LEU A 88 -22.51 -0.03 6.31
N PRO A 89 -22.90 -1.27 6.67
CA PRO A 89 -23.92 -2.03 5.94
C PRO A 89 -25.27 -1.31 5.87
N ASP A 90 -25.65 -0.62 6.96
CA ASP A 90 -26.89 0.16 7.05
C ASP A 90 -26.93 1.34 6.06
N GLN A 91 -25.77 1.79 5.59
CA GLN A 91 -25.61 2.88 4.63
C GLN A 91 -25.21 2.36 3.24
N LEU A 92 -25.30 1.05 2.98
CA LEU A 92 -24.84 0.40 1.75
C LEU A 92 -23.36 0.69 1.40
N LYS A 93 -22.52 0.95 2.43
CA LYS A 93 -21.08 1.17 2.26
C LYS A 93 -20.32 -0.11 2.52
N HIS A 94 -19.57 -0.55 1.51
CA HIS A 94 -18.87 -1.84 1.46
C HIS A 94 -17.39 -1.77 1.87
N GLY A 95 -16.92 -0.56 2.20
CA GLY A 95 -15.53 -0.23 2.52
C GLY A 95 -14.59 -0.30 1.32
N SER A 96 -13.37 0.19 1.50
CA SER A 96 -12.42 0.36 0.40
C SER A 96 -11.65 -0.90 -0.03
N ARG A 97 -11.05 -0.85 -1.21
CA ARG A 97 -10.15 -1.89 -1.74
C ARG A 97 -8.91 -1.23 -2.33
N LEU A 98 -7.73 -1.72 -1.96
CA LEU A 98 -6.44 -1.20 -2.39
C LEU A 98 -5.62 -2.29 -3.07
N ALA A 99 -5.13 -2.00 -4.27
CA ALA A 99 -4.08 -2.77 -4.93
C ALA A 99 -2.82 -1.90 -5.06
N ILE A 100 -1.74 -2.35 -4.42
CA ILE A 100 -0.44 -1.66 -4.44
C ILE A 100 0.66 -2.59 -4.94
N VAL A 101 1.53 -2.04 -5.79
CA VAL A 101 2.76 -2.71 -6.21
C VAL A 101 3.92 -2.27 -5.33
N PHE A 102 4.66 -3.24 -4.77
CA PHE A 102 5.91 -3.01 -4.06
C PHE A 102 7.06 -3.74 -4.75
N SER A 103 8.28 -3.19 -4.63
CA SER A 103 9.50 -4.00 -4.73
C SER A 103 9.59 -4.88 -3.48
N GLY A 104 10.33 -5.99 -3.47
CA GLY A 104 10.30 -6.92 -2.33
C GLY A 104 10.52 -6.30 -0.92
N SER A 105 11.27 -5.20 -0.80
CA SER A 105 11.68 -4.60 0.49
C SER A 105 10.57 -4.44 1.54
N PRO A 106 9.40 -3.83 1.27
CA PRO A 106 8.39 -3.56 2.29
C PRO A 106 7.78 -4.83 2.90
N LEU A 107 7.89 -5.98 2.23
CA LEU A 107 7.37 -7.27 2.69
C LEU A 107 8.28 -7.94 3.73
N PHE A 108 9.59 -7.76 3.64
CA PHE A 108 10.56 -8.52 4.44
C PHE A 108 11.62 -7.68 5.15
N SER A 109 11.75 -6.39 4.82
CA SER A 109 12.67 -5.48 5.51
C SER A 109 12.18 -5.15 6.93
N GLY A 110 13.13 -4.86 7.82
CA GLY A 110 12.86 -4.52 9.22
C GLY A 110 12.71 -5.75 10.12
N GLY A 111 13.56 -5.82 11.15
CA GLY A 111 13.52 -6.89 12.16
C GLY A 111 12.34 -6.75 13.13
N ALA A 112 12.18 -7.73 14.02
CA ALA A 112 11.13 -7.69 15.04
C ALA A 112 11.20 -6.39 15.87
N GLY A 113 10.05 -5.73 16.06
CA GLY A 113 9.95 -4.46 16.79
C GLY A 113 10.43 -3.22 16.04
N SER A 114 10.96 -3.36 14.82
CA SER A 114 11.24 -2.21 13.93
C SER A 114 9.94 -1.58 13.43
N GLY A 115 10.04 -0.35 12.92
CA GLY A 115 8.89 0.37 12.38
C GLY A 115 8.22 -0.36 11.21
N GLU A 116 8.97 -0.95 10.29
CA GLU A 116 8.39 -1.76 9.19
C GLU A 116 7.62 -2.98 9.74
N SER A 117 8.17 -3.64 10.76
CA SER A 117 7.50 -4.78 11.40
C SER A 117 6.24 -4.35 12.13
N ASN A 118 6.23 -3.19 12.79
CA ASN A 118 5.06 -2.68 13.49
C ASN A 118 3.95 -2.27 12.53
N ILE A 119 4.30 -1.64 11.39
CA ILE A 119 3.33 -1.30 10.35
C ILE A 119 2.69 -2.56 9.76
N ARG A 120 3.49 -3.58 9.42
CA ARG A 120 2.94 -4.87 8.92
C ARG A 120 2.06 -5.55 9.96
N LYS A 121 2.48 -5.56 11.23
CA LYS A 121 1.70 -6.10 12.33
C LYS A 121 0.36 -5.38 12.45
N TRP A 122 0.36 -4.04 12.43
CA TRP A 122 -0.86 -3.22 12.47
C TRP A 122 -1.83 -3.55 11.33
N ILE A 123 -1.34 -3.70 10.09
CA ILE A 123 -2.19 -4.05 8.95
C ILE A 123 -2.84 -5.43 9.12
N ILE A 124 -2.07 -6.40 9.63
CA ILE A 124 -2.56 -7.78 9.84
C ILE A 124 -3.55 -7.84 11.02
N GLU A 125 -3.26 -7.13 12.11
CA GLU A 125 -4.13 -7.08 13.29
C GLU A 125 -5.48 -6.41 13.00
N ASN A 126 -5.54 -5.49 12.03
CA ASN A 126 -6.78 -4.89 11.55
C ASN A 126 -7.47 -5.71 10.45
N ASP A 127 -6.97 -6.89 10.11
CA ASP A 127 -7.51 -7.77 9.05
C ASP A 127 -7.64 -7.08 7.68
N TRP A 128 -6.72 -6.17 7.36
CA TRP A 128 -6.72 -5.46 6.09
C TRP A 128 -5.95 -6.18 4.99
N LEU A 129 -5.00 -7.05 5.31
CA LEU A 129 -4.23 -7.77 4.30
C LEU A 129 -5.01 -8.96 3.75
N GLU A 130 -5.41 -8.89 2.47
CA GLU A 130 -6.16 -9.98 1.82
C GLU A 130 -5.24 -10.99 1.13
N ALA A 131 -4.29 -10.48 0.35
CA ALA A 131 -3.43 -11.34 -0.46
C ALA A 131 -2.11 -10.66 -0.81
N ILE A 132 -1.10 -11.49 -1.00
CA ILE A 132 0.18 -11.13 -1.59
C ILE A 132 0.36 -11.95 -2.86
N ILE A 133 0.51 -11.27 -4.00
CA ILE A 133 0.76 -11.88 -5.31
C ILE A 133 2.20 -11.62 -5.69
N ALA A 134 2.99 -12.68 -5.82
CA ALA A 134 4.32 -12.59 -6.41
C ALA A 134 4.21 -12.58 -7.94
N LEU A 135 4.70 -11.52 -8.58
CA LEU A 135 4.83 -11.45 -10.03
C LEU A 135 6.14 -12.14 -10.47
N PRO A 136 6.18 -12.66 -11.71
CA PRO A 136 7.43 -13.13 -12.30
C PRO A 136 8.49 -12.01 -12.37
N GLU A 137 9.76 -12.41 -12.26
CA GLU A 137 10.90 -11.53 -12.51
C GLU A 137 10.81 -10.90 -13.92
N GLN A 138 11.29 -9.67 -14.07
CA GLN A 138 11.40 -8.94 -15.35
C GLN A 138 10.10 -8.36 -15.97
N MET A 139 8.99 -8.29 -15.25
CA MET A 139 7.77 -7.64 -15.77
C MET A 139 7.82 -6.09 -15.77
N PHE A 140 8.72 -5.47 -15.00
CA PHE A 140 8.84 -4.01 -14.94
C PHE A 140 9.95 -3.50 -15.88
N TYR A 141 9.57 -2.70 -16.87
CA TYR A 141 10.49 -2.10 -17.83
C TYR A 141 11.35 -1.01 -17.16
N LYS A 142 12.62 -1.30 -16.91
CA LYS A 142 13.67 -0.27 -16.73
C LYS A 142 14.30 -0.02 -18.10
N PRO A 143 14.39 1.23 -18.62
CA PRO A 143 15.12 1.48 -19.85
C PRO A 143 16.55 0.96 -19.73
N ALA A 144 16.94 0.11 -20.67
CA ALA A 144 18.10 -0.75 -20.56
C ALA A 144 19.42 0.03 -20.68
N SER A 145 20.26 -0.06 -19.65
CA SER A 145 21.70 0.11 -19.79
C SER A 145 22.43 -1.06 -19.11
N ALA A 146 22.31 -2.26 -19.69
CA ALA A 146 23.25 -3.37 -19.54
C ALA A 146 22.82 -4.56 -20.42
N PRO A 147 23.76 -5.32 -21.02
CA PRO A 147 23.47 -6.34 -22.02
C PRO A 147 22.85 -7.60 -21.39
N ILE A 148 21.91 -8.19 -22.14
CA ILE A 148 21.14 -9.37 -21.77
C ILE A 148 22.05 -10.59 -21.83
N SER A 149 22.32 -11.22 -20.68
CA SER A 149 22.80 -12.61 -20.59
C SER A 149 21.64 -13.48 -20.13
N GLY A 150 21.20 -14.37 -21.02
CA GLY A 150 20.06 -15.25 -20.79
C GLY A 150 20.38 -16.35 -19.77
N SER A 151 19.60 -16.38 -18.70
CA SER A 151 19.29 -17.61 -17.98
C SER A 151 17.83 -17.56 -17.58
N SER A 152 17.07 -18.60 -17.93
CA SER A 152 15.64 -18.70 -17.66
C SER A 152 15.42 -19.01 -16.17
N PRO A 153 14.67 -18.20 -15.39
CA PRO A 153 14.36 -18.55 -14.02
C PRO A 153 13.09 -19.39 -13.97
N THR A 154 13.19 -20.53 -13.29
CA THR A 154 12.08 -21.41 -12.92
C THR A 154 11.08 -20.65 -12.05
N VAL A 155 9.86 -20.42 -12.57
CA VAL A 155 8.75 -19.80 -11.84
C VAL A 155 8.29 -20.73 -10.70
N ARG A 156 8.54 -20.36 -9.44
CA ARG A 156 7.82 -20.93 -8.29
C ARG A 156 6.54 -20.13 -8.05
N ARG A 157 5.38 -20.70 -8.41
CA ARG A 157 4.07 -20.15 -8.05
C ARG A 157 3.84 -20.33 -6.55
N GLY A 158 3.71 -19.22 -5.82
CA GLY A 158 3.27 -19.21 -4.44
C GLY A 158 2.27 -18.09 -4.20
N ILE A 159 0.99 -18.43 -4.05
CA ILE A 159 0.01 -17.53 -3.44
C ILE A 159 0.10 -17.81 -1.94
N ALA A 160 0.66 -16.88 -1.17
CA ALA A 160 0.59 -16.94 0.28
C ALA A 160 -0.72 -16.29 0.71
N ARG A 161 -1.70 -17.10 1.12
CA ARG A 161 -2.85 -16.62 1.89
C ARG A 161 -2.43 -16.53 3.35
N ALA A 162 -2.44 -15.33 3.92
CA ALA A 162 -2.43 -15.19 5.37
C ALA A 162 -3.77 -15.73 5.91
N GLY A 163 -3.71 -16.61 6.90
CA GLY A 163 -4.81 -17.00 7.81
C GLY A 163 -6.25 -17.14 7.27
N TYR A 164 -6.68 -18.40 7.13
CA TYR A 164 -8.05 -18.94 7.12
C TYR A 164 -8.89 -18.99 5.83
N ARG A 165 -9.04 -20.27 5.42
CA ARG A 165 -10.15 -20.96 4.73
C ARG A 165 -10.40 -20.68 3.24
N TYR A 166 -10.01 -21.68 2.44
CA TYR A 166 -10.72 -22.02 1.21
C TYR A 166 -12.18 -22.36 1.54
N LEU A 167 -13.11 -21.62 0.92
CA LEU A 167 -14.42 -22.09 0.50
C LEU A 167 -14.84 -21.25 -0.73
N MET A 168 -14.74 -21.85 -1.91
CA MET A 168 -15.68 -21.62 -3.02
C MET A 168 -16.48 -22.93 -3.08
N PRO A 169 -17.82 -22.97 -3.12
CA PRO A 169 -18.72 -22.03 -3.78
C PRO A 169 -19.79 -21.44 -2.83
N GLY A 170 -20.26 -20.24 -3.14
CA GLY A 170 -21.20 -19.47 -2.31
C GLY A 170 -20.53 -18.20 -1.83
N ILE A 171 -20.84 -17.10 -2.51
CA ILE A 171 -20.31 -15.76 -2.27
C ILE A 171 -20.39 -15.43 -0.76
N SER A 172 -19.25 -15.46 -0.09
CA SER A 172 -19.06 -14.82 1.20
C SER A 172 -18.01 -13.74 1.00
N ILE A 173 -18.49 -12.56 0.63
CA ILE A 173 -17.68 -11.36 0.50
C ILE A 173 -17.33 -10.95 1.93
N CYS A 174 -16.11 -11.25 2.38
CA CYS A 174 -15.61 -10.58 3.57
C CYS A 174 -15.35 -9.12 3.17
N LEU A 175 -16.27 -8.24 3.58
CA LEU A 175 -16.32 -6.81 3.28
C LEU A 175 -15.62 -6.03 4.40
N CYS A 176 -14.29 -5.90 4.34
CA CYS A 176 -13.49 -5.00 5.19
C CYS A 176 -12.41 -4.36 4.30
N GLY A 177 -11.91 -3.17 4.60
CA GLY A 177 -10.90 -2.47 3.77
C GLY A 177 -9.73 -3.40 3.35
N LYS A 178 -9.72 -3.93 2.12
CA LYS A 178 -8.76 -4.99 1.74
C LYS A 178 -7.59 -4.42 0.96
N VAL A 179 -6.39 -4.84 1.34
CA VAL A 179 -5.12 -4.56 0.68
C VAL A 179 -4.64 -5.81 -0.05
N LEU A 180 -4.45 -5.66 -1.35
CA LEU A 180 -3.76 -6.59 -2.22
C LEU A 180 -2.35 -6.05 -2.50
N VAL A 181 -1.33 -6.80 -2.09
CA VAL A 181 0.06 -6.44 -2.37
C VAL A 181 0.58 -7.26 -3.55
N ILE A 182 1.09 -6.57 -4.55
CA ILE A 182 1.70 -7.17 -5.74
C ILE A 182 3.22 -6.98 -5.62
N ASN A 183 3.96 -8.06 -5.43
CA ASN A 183 5.41 -8.03 -5.33
C ASN A 183 6.03 -8.14 -6.73
N GLY A 184 6.66 -7.06 -7.20
CA GLY A 184 7.55 -7.08 -8.34
C GLY A 184 8.95 -7.50 -7.90
N ALA A 185 9.37 -8.72 -8.29
CA ALA A 185 10.76 -9.15 -8.15
C ALA A 185 11.66 -8.43 -9.17
#